data_AF-A0A660VXM1-F1
#
_entry.id   AF-A0A660VXM1-F1
#
_cell.length_a   1.000
_cell.length_b   1.000
_cell.length_c   1.000
_cell.angle_alpha   90.00
_cell.angle_beta   90.00
_cell.angle_gamma   90.00
#
_symmetry.space_group_name_H-M   'P 1'
#
loop_
_entity.id
_entity.type
_entity.pdbx_description
1 polymer ?
#
loop_
_entity_poly.entity_id
_entity_poly.type
_entity_poly.pdbx_seq_one_letter_code
_entity_poly.pdbx_strand_id
1 'polypeptide(L)'
;MIEVLLICFAVLAALSVGGVVLLDRRLQQLSERLEPLEQLAGLSERVRGLSTELHRKELNERLAQHLHELADAQSRVTAALSELQQQVSDVSRSLERSAQAAAVAPADALSDRVRRHLAAQGYEQVTLLSDLSAIKGGSGRVVFEARRDGVVHKGQLSLAEGEIVDAVVRSAYSAFP
;
A
#
# COMPACT_ATOMS: atom_id res chain seq x y z
N MET A 1 43.30 47.47 81.79
CA MET A 1 43.51 47.08 80.37
C MET A 1 43.16 45.61 80.10
N ILE A 2 43.63 44.66 80.92
CA ILE A 2 43.35 43.22 80.74
C ILE A 2 41.84 42.89 80.83
N GLU A 3 41.12 43.51 81.78
CA GLU A 3 39.67 43.28 81.94
C GLU A 3 38.85 43.70 80.71
N VAL A 4 39.23 44.78 80.03
CA VAL A 4 38.55 45.26 78.82
C VAL A 4 38.75 44.28 77.66
N LEU A 5 39.96 43.71 77.52
CA LEU A 5 40.25 42.69 76.49
C LEU A 5 39.45 41.41 76.70
N LEU A 6 39.28 40.96 77.95
CA LEU A 6 38.47 39.79 78.28
C LEU A 6 36.99 40.01 77.95
N ILE A 7 36.44 41.19 78.26
CA ILE A 7 35.06 41.54 77.93
C ILE A 7 34.87 41.57 76.41
N CYS A 8 35.79 42.20 75.66
CA CYS A 8 35.72 42.22 74.20
C CYS A 8 35.78 40.82 73.58
N PHE A 9 36.63 39.93 74.10
CA PHE A 9 36.73 38.55 73.61
C PHE A 9 35.45 37.75 73.92
N ALA A 10 34.87 37.93 75.10
CA ALA A 10 33.61 37.27 75.48
C ALA A 10 32.44 37.72 74.57
N VAL A 11 32.36 39.02 74.23
CA VAL A 11 31.34 39.55 73.32
C VAL A 11 31.54 39.02 71.90
N LEU A 12 32.78 38.96 71.41
CA LEU A 12 33.10 38.39 70.09
C LEU A 12 32.76 36.90 70.01
N ALA A 13 33.07 36.13 71.06
CA ALA A 13 32.71 34.72 71.15
C ALA A 13 31.19 34.52 71.25
N ALA A 14 30.48 35.36 72.00
CA ALA A 14 29.02 35.30 72.07
C ALA A 14 28.36 35.64 70.72
N LEU A 15 28.88 36.64 70.00
CA LEU A 15 28.41 37.00 68.66
C LEU A 15 28.70 35.91 67.63
N SER A 16 29.88 35.27 67.68
CA SER A 16 30.21 34.19 66.76
C SER A 16 29.32 32.97 67.00
N VAL A 17 29.12 32.56 68.26
CA VAL A 17 28.22 31.46 68.62
C VAL A 17 26.78 31.79 68.23
N GLY A 18 26.30 33.01 68.53
CA GLY A 18 24.96 33.46 68.14
C GLY A 18 24.77 33.46 66.62
N GLY A 19 25.78 33.87 65.86
CA GLY A 19 25.78 33.83 64.40
C GLY A 19 25.69 32.41 63.85
N VAL A 20 26.48 31.47 64.39
CA VAL A 20 26.45 30.06 63.98
C VAL A 20 25.09 29.42 64.27
N VAL A 21 24.51 29.65 65.45
CA VAL A 21 23.19 29.12 65.80
C VAL A 21 22.08 29.69 64.90
N LEU A 22 22.18 30.97 64.53
CA LEU A 22 21.19 31.61 63.66
C LEU A 22 21.31 31.11 62.21
N LEU A 23 22.52 30.88 61.72
CA LEU A 23 22.77 30.26 60.41
C LEU A 23 22.26 28.82 60.37
N ASP A 24 22.52 28.03 61.42
CA ASP A 24 22.05 26.64 61.50
C ASP A 24 20.51 26.57 61.48
N ARG A 25 19.83 27.46 62.22
CA ARG A 25 18.36 27.57 62.16
C ARG A 25 17.84 27.98 60.78
N ARG A 26 18.54 28.87 60.08
CA ARG A 26 18.16 29.26 58.72
C ARG A 26 18.36 28.13 57.73
N LEU A 27 19.44 27.36 57.87
CA LEU A 27 19.69 26.17 57.06
C LEU A 27 18.62 25.09 57.31
N GLN A 28 18.24 24.84 58.57
CA GLN A 28 17.15 23.93 58.91
C GLN A 28 15.81 24.38 58.30
N GLN A 29 15.47 25.66 58.38
CA GLN A 29 14.26 26.19 57.74
C GLN A 29 14.27 26.06 56.22
N LEU A 30 15.44 26.15 55.59
CA LEU A 30 15.58 25.96 54.15
C LEU A 30 15.54 24.47 53.78
N SER A 31 16.12 23.58 54.58
CA SER A 31 16.04 22.13 54.35
C SER A 31 14.60 21.61 54.47
N GLU A 32 13.86 22.07 55.48
CA GLU A 32 12.43 21.73 55.63
C GLU A 32 11.58 22.22 54.44
N ARG A 33 11.99 23.29 53.76
CA ARG A 33 11.31 23.79 52.55
C ARG A 33 11.76 23.09 51.27
N LEU A 34 12.93 22.47 51.26
CA LEU A 34 13.46 21.72 50.12
C LEU A 34 12.81 20.33 50.03
N GLU A 35 12.53 19.69 51.16
CA GLU A 35 11.88 18.38 51.21
C GLU A 35 10.54 18.30 50.41
N PRO A 36 9.58 19.23 50.56
CA PRO A 36 8.37 19.22 49.74
C PRO A 36 8.62 19.49 48.25
N LEU A 37 9.68 20.23 47.90
CA LEU A 37 10.06 20.45 46.50
C LEU A 37 10.63 19.17 45.87
N GLU A 38 11.42 18.39 46.60
CA GLU A 38 11.89 17.08 46.15
C GLU A 38 10.73 16.09 45.99
N GLN A 39 9.77 16.10 46.91
CA GLN A 39 8.55 15.30 46.80
C GLN A 39 7.71 15.69 45.56
N LEU A 40 7.57 16.98 45.29
CA LEU A 40 6.88 17.48 44.10
C LEU A 40 7.63 17.13 42.81
N ALA A 41 8.96 17.20 42.80
CA ALA A 41 9.77 16.78 41.66
C ALA A 41 9.59 15.28 41.38
N GLY A 42 9.63 14.45 42.42
CA GLY A 42 9.39 13.00 42.31
C GLY A 42 7.96 12.68 41.83
N LEU A 43 6.95 13.41 42.29
CA LEU A 43 5.58 13.28 41.78
C LEU A 43 5.47 13.69 40.30
N SER A 44 6.09 14.80 39.91
CA SER A 44 6.13 15.23 38.51
C SER A 44 6.79 14.19 37.60
N GLU A 45 7.87 13.56 38.06
CA GLU A 45 8.55 12.50 37.31
C GLU A 45 7.67 11.25 37.20
N ARG A 46 7.00 10.83 38.27
CA ARG A 46 6.04 9.71 38.23
C ARG A 46 4.86 9.97 37.31
N VAL A 47 4.28 11.17 37.34
CA VAL A 47 3.17 11.57 36.44
C VAL A 47 3.65 11.56 34.99
N ARG A 48 4.87 12.06 34.72
CA ARG A 48 5.45 12.03 33.38
C ARG A 48 5.68 10.59 32.90
N GLY A 49 6.18 9.71 33.77
CA GLY A 49 6.33 8.28 33.50
C GLY A 49 5.00 7.61 33.14
N LEU A 50 3.97 7.78 33.98
CA LEU A 50 2.63 7.25 33.73
C LEU A 50 2.02 7.80 32.43
N SER A 51 2.19 9.08 32.13
CA SER A 51 1.72 9.68 30.88
C SER A 51 2.39 9.03 29.67
N THR A 52 3.71 8.78 29.72
CA THR A 52 4.41 8.09 28.62
C THR A 52 3.99 6.64 28.46
N GLU A 53 3.73 5.92 29.56
CA GLU A 53 3.23 4.55 29.51
C GLU A 53 1.81 4.48 28.95
N LEU A 54 0.93 5.39 29.35
CA LEU A 54 -0.45 5.45 28.86
C LEU A 54 -0.47 5.78 27.37
N HIS A 55 0.33 6.74 26.93
CA HIS A 55 0.46 7.05 25.50
C HIS A 55 0.99 5.84 24.70
N ARG A 56 1.94 5.09 25.26
CA ARG A 56 2.45 3.86 24.64
C ARG A 56 1.40 2.76 24.57
N LYS A 57 0.57 2.60 25.62
CA LYS A 57 -0.55 1.64 25.62
C LYS A 57 -1.60 2.03 24.60
N GLU A 58 -2.00 3.29 24.56
CA GLU A 58 -2.98 3.80 23.58
C GLU A 58 -2.48 3.62 22.14
N LEU A 59 -1.20 3.90 21.88
CA LEU A 59 -0.58 3.66 20.58
C LEU A 59 -0.62 2.16 20.23
N ASN A 60 -0.27 1.29 21.17
CA ASN A 60 -0.33 -0.16 20.96
C ASN A 60 -1.76 -0.67 20.72
N GLU A 61 -2.76 -0.15 21.42
CA GLU A 61 -4.16 -0.50 21.23
C GLU A 61 -4.66 -0.08 19.85
N ARG A 62 -4.35 1.15 19.42
CA ARG A 62 -4.66 1.62 18.06
C ARG A 62 -3.97 0.77 17.00
N LEU A 63 -2.71 0.40 17.22
CA LEU A 63 -1.96 -0.46 16.32
C LEU A 63 -2.58 -1.86 16.24
N ALA A 64 -2.99 -2.44 17.38
CA ALA A 64 -3.69 -3.71 17.42
C ALA A 64 -5.04 -3.65 16.67
N GLN A 65 -5.80 -2.56 16.83
CA GLN A 65 -7.05 -2.35 16.09
C GLN A 65 -6.80 -2.30 14.58
N HIS A 66 -5.82 -1.52 14.12
CA HIS A 66 -5.50 -1.44 12.70
C HIS A 66 -5.01 -2.77 12.11
N LEU A 67 -4.23 -3.55 12.87
CA LEU A 67 -3.82 -4.89 12.43
C LEU A 67 -5.02 -5.83 12.28
N HIS A 68 -6.01 -5.73 13.16
CA HIS A 68 -7.24 -6.50 13.05
C HIS A 68 -8.07 -6.09 11.82
N GLU A 69 -8.23 -4.78 11.60
CA GLU A 69 -8.91 -4.25 10.41
C GLU A 69 -8.24 -4.70 9.10
N LEU A 70 -6.90 -4.71 9.05
CA LEU A 70 -6.13 -5.19 7.90
C LEU A 70 -6.29 -6.70 7.69
N ALA A 71 -6.30 -7.49 8.76
CA ALA A 71 -6.53 -8.94 8.66
C ALA A 71 -7.93 -9.25 8.11
N ASP A 72 -8.95 -8.53 8.57
CA ASP A 72 -10.33 -8.67 8.09
C ASP A 72 -10.49 -8.22 6.63
N ALA A 73 -9.81 -7.14 6.25
CA ALA A 73 -9.78 -6.68 4.86
C ALA A 73 -9.11 -7.72 3.95
N GLN A 74 -7.97 -8.28 4.39
CA GLN A 74 -7.27 -9.34 3.66
C GLN A 74 -8.16 -10.58 3.50
N SER A 75 -8.83 -11.02 4.56
CA SER A 75 -9.76 -12.15 4.51
C SER A 75 -10.87 -11.93 3.48
N ARG A 76 -11.49 -10.75 3.48
CA ARG A 76 -12.53 -10.38 2.51
C ARG A 76 -12.03 -10.36 1.07
N VAL A 77 -10.82 -9.83 0.83
CA VAL A 77 -10.20 -9.86 -0.50
C VAL A 77 -9.92 -11.28 -0.95
N THR A 78 -9.40 -12.14 -0.07
CA THR A 78 -9.15 -13.55 -0.41
C THR A 78 -10.43 -14.31 -0.73
N ALA A 79 -11.52 -14.05 0.02
CA ALA A 79 -12.83 -14.64 -0.26
C ALA A 79 -13.37 -14.18 -1.63
N ALA A 80 -13.31 -12.88 -1.92
CA ALA A 80 -13.76 -12.32 -3.20
C ALA A 80 -12.93 -12.86 -4.39
N LEU A 81 -11.61 -13.02 -4.23
CA LEU A 81 -10.77 -13.62 -5.26
C LEU A 81 -11.12 -15.09 -5.50
N SER A 82 -11.41 -15.85 -4.45
CA SER A 82 -11.83 -17.25 -4.58
C SER A 82 -13.18 -17.38 -5.31
N GLU A 83 -14.12 -16.49 -5.03
CA GLU A 83 -15.41 -16.42 -5.72
C GLU A 83 -15.23 -16.08 -7.20
N LEU A 84 -14.37 -15.11 -7.51
CA LEU A 84 -14.08 -14.71 -8.89
C LEU A 84 -13.39 -15.84 -9.67
N GLN A 85 -12.45 -16.56 -9.05
CA GLN A 85 -11.84 -17.76 -9.65
C GLN A 85 -12.89 -18.83 -9.95
N GLN A 86 -13.85 -19.03 -9.06
CA GLN A 86 -14.94 -19.98 -9.28
C GLN A 86 -15.86 -19.54 -10.43
N GLN A 87 -16.23 -18.25 -10.49
CA GLN A 87 -17.00 -17.68 -11.59
C GLN A 87 -16.28 -17.83 -12.94
N VAL A 88 -14.98 -17.53 -13.00
CA VAL A 88 -14.17 -17.70 -14.23
C VAL A 88 -14.10 -19.17 -14.64
N SER A 89 -13.99 -20.09 -13.68
CA SER A 89 -13.97 -21.53 -13.94
C SER A 89 -15.32 -22.00 -14.50
N ASP A 90 -16.44 -21.50 -13.96
CA ASP A 90 -17.78 -21.86 -14.43
C ASP A 90 -18.08 -21.27 -15.82
N VAL A 91 -17.65 -20.03 -16.09
CA VAL A 91 -17.70 -19.43 -17.44
C VAL A 91 -16.86 -20.25 -18.42
N SER A 92 -15.64 -20.65 -18.04
CA SER A 92 -14.76 -21.45 -18.90
C SER A 92 -15.40 -22.79 -19.24
N ARG A 93 -15.98 -23.49 -18.25
CA ARG A 93 -16.73 -24.74 -18.48
C ARG A 93 -17.96 -24.54 -19.37
N SER A 94 -18.65 -23.41 -19.24
CA SER A 94 -19.80 -23.07 -20.08
C SER A 94 -19.37 -22.80 -21.52
N LEU A 95 -18.23 -22.12 -21.72
CA LEU A 95 -17.61 -21.91 -23.02
C LEU A 95 -17.13 -23.23 -23.64
N GLU A 96 -16.51 -24.13 -22.87
CA GLU A 96 -16.10 -25.46 -23.34
C GLU A 96 -17.31 -26.29 -23.79
N ARG A 97 -18.41 -26.30 -23.01
CA ARG A 97 -19.65 -26.99 -23.43
C ARG A 97 -20.25 -26.37 -24.68
N SER A 98 -20.20 -25.04 -24.81
CA SER A 98 -20.67 -24.32 -26.00
C SER A 98 -19.79 -24.60 -27.22
N ALA A 99 -18.47 -24.68 -27.04
CA ALA A 99 -17.50 -25.05 -28.08
C ALA A 99 -17.65 -26.51 -28.52
N GLN A 100 -17.95 -27.42 -27.59
CA GLN A 100 -18.26 -28.82 -27.91
C GLN A 100 -19.57 -28.96 -28.71
N ALA A 101 -20.55 -28.08 -28.47
CA ALA A 101 -21.78 -27.99 -29.26
C ALA A 101 -21.57 -27.28 -30.62
N ALA A 102 -20.55 -26.42 -30.72
CA ALA A 102 -20.15 -25.72 -31.94
C ALA A 102 -19.09 -26.47 -32.77
N ALA A 103 -19.02 -27.80 -32.67
CA ALA A 103 -18.25 -28.65 -33.59
C ALA A 103 -18.89 -28.72 -35.00
N VAL A 104 -19.30 -27.56 -35.53
CA VAL A 104 -19.87 -27.35 -36.85
C VAL A 104 -19.04 -26.28 -37.53
N ALA A 105 -18.59 -26.62 -38.75
CA ALA A 105 -17.91 -25.79 -39.74
C ALA A 105 -16.42 -25.38 -39.48
N PRO A 106 -15.47 -25.86 -40.32
CA PRO A 106 -14.05 -25.47 -40.24
C PRO A 106 -13.77 -23.98 -40.53
N ALA A 107 -14.75 -23.22 -41.03
CA ALA A 107 -14.63 -21.79 -41.28
C ALA A 107 -14.54 -20.97 -39.98
N ASP A 108 -15.25 -21.39 -38.92
CA ASP A 108 -15.28 -20.65 -37.65
C ASP A 108 -13.96 -20.79 -36.88
N ALA A 109 -13.35 -21.97 -36.94
CA ALA A 109 -12.04 -22.24 -36.33
C ALA A 109 -10.91 -21.37 -36.90
N LEU A 110 -10.94 -21.06 -38.21
CA LEU A 110 -9.99 -20.15 -38.84
C LEU A 110 -10.23 -18.70 -38.40
N SER A 111 -11.51 -18.30 -38.32
CA SER A 111 -11.89 -16.96 -37.86
C SER A 111 -11.39 -16.68 -36.44
N ASP A 112 -11.54 -17.67 -35.55
CA ASP A 112 -11.12 -17.57 -34.15
C ASP A 112 -9.60 -17.60 -34.01
N ARG A 113 -8.89 -18.33 -34.86
CA ARG A 113 -7.43 -18.34 -34.90
C ARG A 113 -6.89 -16.97 -35.29
N VAL A 114 -7.45 -16.36 -36.34
CA VAL A 114 -7.09 -15.02 -36.80
C VAL A 114 -7.36 -13.98 -35.71
N ARG A 115 -8.54 -14.03 -35.07
CA ARG A 115 -8.90 -13.12 -33.98
C ARG A 115 -7.97 -13.25 -32.78
N ARG A 116 -7.64 -14.48 -32.35
CA ARG A 116 -6.69 -14.72 -31.25
C ARG A 116 -5.29 -14.23 -31.56
N HIS A 117 -4.81 -14.42 -32.78
CA HIS A 117 -3.49 -13.93 -33.18
C HIS A 117 -3.41 -12.39 -33.14
N LEU A 118 -4.43 -11.70 -33.65
CA LEU A 118 -4.49 -10.24 -33.60
C LEU A 118 -4.67 -9.71 -32.16
N ALA A 119 -5.47 -10.39 -31.33
CA ALA A 119 -5.60 -10.04 -29.92
C ALA A 119 -4.27 -10.16 -29.15
N ALA A 120 -3.47 -11.21 -29.42
CA ALA A 120 -2.14 -11.37 -28.83
C ALA A 120 -1.16 -10.24 -29.23
N GLN A 121 -1.43 -9.54 -30.34
CA GLN A 121 -0.66 -8.37 -30.79
C GLN A 121 -1.22 -7.03 -30.26
N GLY A 122 -2.25 -7.07 -29.41
CA GLY A 122 -2.87 -5.89 -28.80
C GLY A 122 -3.97 -5.25 -29.65
N TYR A 123 -4.51 -5.95 -30.65
CA TYR A 123 -5.66 -5.47 -31.41
C TYR A 123 -6.98 -5.95 -30.78
N GLU A 124 -7.96 -5.05 -30.73
CA GLU A 124 -9.30 -5.22 -30.20
C GLU A 124 -10.34 -5.03 -31.31
N GLN A 125 -11.58 -5.48 -31.11
CA GLN A 125 -12.70 -5.29 -32.06
C GLN A 125 -12.38 -5.71 -33.51
N VAL A 126 -11.80 -6.91 -33.67
CA VAL A 126 -11.38 -7.44 -34.97
C VAL A 126 -12.59 -7.83 -35.83
N THR A 127 -12.72 -7.18 -36.99
CA THR A 127 -13.71 -7.47 -38.04
C THR A 127 -12.99 -8.02 -39.28
N LEU A 128 -13.38 -9.22 -39.71
CA LEU A 128 -12.82 -9.84 -40.92
C LEU A 128 -13.66 -9.39 -42.12
N LEU A 129 -13.01 -8.78 -43.11
CA LEU A 129 -13.65 -8.25 -44.32
C LEU A 129 -13.65 -9.27 -45.46
N SER A 130 -12.78 -10.29 -45.40
CA SER A 130 -12.73 -11.37 -46.38
C SER A 130 -13.66 -12.53 -46.00
N ASP A 131 -14.28 -13.15 -47.01
CA ASP A 131 -15.02 -14.40 -46.83
C ASP A 131 -14.04 -15.57 -46.61
N LEU A 132 -13.99 -16.07 -45.38
CA LEU A 132 -13.13 -17.19 -45.00
C LEU A 132 -13.53 -18.50 -45.66
N SER A 133 -14.80 -18.65 -46.06
CA SER A 133 -15.33 -19.84 -46.73
C SER A 133 -14.69 -20.05 -48.11
N ALA A 134 -14.20 -18.97 -48.72
CA ALA A 134 -13.52 -19.00 -50.01
C ALA A 134 -12.06 -19.49 -49.92
N ILE A 135 -11.47 -19.55 -48.73
CA ILE A 135 -10.07 -19.94 -48.51
C ILE A 135 -9.98 -21.47 -48.46
N LYS A 136 -9.95 -22.10 -49.63
CA LYS A 136 -9.81 -23.57 -49.75
C LYS A 136 -8.37 -23.99 -49.49
N GLY A 137 -8.18 -24.96 -48.60
CA GLY A 137 -6.85 -25.52 -48.27
C GLY A 137 -6.03 -24.69 -47.28
N GLY A 138 -6.64 -23.72 -46.58
CA GLY A 138 -5.99 -22.95 -45.52
C GLY A 138 -4.95 -21.92 -46.00
N SER A 139 -4.76 -21.78 -47.31
CA SER A 139 -3.84 -20.80 -47.89
C SER A 139 -4.62 -19.68 -48.58
N GLY A 140 -4.30 -18.43 -48.26
CA GLY A 140 -5.03 -17.28 -48.82
C GLY A 140 -4.68 -15.97 -48.14
N ARG A 141 -5.39 -14.89 -48.51
CA ARG A 141 -5.27 -13.59 -47.84
C ARG A 141 -6.58 -13.25 -47.14
N VAL A 142 -6.47 -12.79 -45.89
CA VAL A 142 -7.60 -12.33 -45.09
C VAL A 142 -7.42 -10.85 -44.82
N VAL A 143 -8.33 -10.04 -45.35
CA VAL A 143 -8.41 -8.61 -45.06
C VAL A 143 -9.18 -8.42 -43.76
N PHE A 144 -8.68 -7.56 -42.88
CA PHE A 144 -9.30 -7.27 -41.60
C PHE A 144 -9.26 -5.78 -41.27
N GLU A 145 -10.17 -5.38 -40.39
CA GLU A 145 -10.20 -4.10 -39.70
C GLU A 145 -10.20 -4.36 -38.20
N ALA A 146 -9.34 -3.68 -37.45
CA ALA A 146 -9.24 -3.83 -36.00
C ALA A 146 -8.93 -2.49 -35.33
N ARG A 147 -9.08 -2.41 -34.02
CA ARG A 147 -8.69 -1.24 -33.23
C ARG A 147 -7.49 -1.54 -32.35
N ARG A 148 -6.61 -0.57 -32.14
CA ARG A 148 -5.54 -0.65 -31.14
C ARG A 148 -5.39 0.74 -30.52
N ASP A 149 -5.46 0.81 -29.20
CA ASP A 149 -5.40 2.08 -28.45
C ASP A 149 -6.43 3.11 -28.97
N GLY A 150 -7.62 2.64 -29.36
CA GLY A 150 -8.71 3.45 -29.92
C GLY A 150 -8.56 3.86 -31.40
N VAL A 151 -7.41 3.58 -32.04
CA VAL A 151 -7.16 3.89 -33.45
C VAL A 151 -7.58 2.72 -34.34
N VAL A 152 -8.23 3.01 -35.48
CA VAL A 152 -8.61 1.99 -36.46
C VAL A 152 -7.43 1.66 -37.37
N HIS A 153 -7.17 0.36 -37.51
CA HIS A 153 -6.14 -0.22 -38.36
C HIS A 153 -6.79 -1.14 -39.39
N LYS A 154 -6.34 -1.04 -40.64
CA LYS A 154 -6.72 -1.96 -41.71
C LYS A 154 -5.50 -2.75 -42.15
N GLY A 155 -5.67 -4.05 -42.31
CA GLY A 155 -4.56 -4.92 -42.64
C GLY A 155 -4.98 -6.11 -43.47
N GLN A 156 -3.96 -6.85 -43.89
CA GLN A 156 -4.12 -8.14 -44.53
C GLN A 156 -3.19 -9.16 -43.86
N LEU A 157 -3.70 -10.36 -43.64
CA LEU A 157 -2.96 -11.52 -43.16
C LEU A 157 -2.78 -12.49 -44.31
N SER A 158 -1.58 -13.02 -44.47
CA SER A 158 -1.28 -14.11 -45.39
C SER A 158 -1.31 -15.42 -44.63
N LEU A 159 -2.16 -16.35 -45.08
CA LEU A 159 -2.28 -17.69 -44.56
C LEU A 159 -1.59 -18.69 -45.49
N ALA A 160 -0.89 -19.66 -44.92
CA ALA A 160 -0.41 -20.84 -45.62
C ALA A 160 -0.73 -22.08 -44.77
N GLU A 161 -1.42 -23.06 -45.36
CA GLU A 161 -1.80 -24.32 -44.68
C GLU A 161 -2.60 -24.10 -43.37
N GLY A 162 -3.31 -22.98 -43.27
CA GLY A 162 -4.10 -22.58 -42.10
C GLY A 162 -3.30 -21.82 -41.03
N GLU A 163 -2.00 -21.67 -41.20
CA GLU A 163 -1.13 -20.89 -40.31
C GLU A 163 -0.92 -19.47 -40.84
N ILE A 164 -0.74 -18.53 -39.91
CA ILE A 164 -0.50 -17.11 -40.23
C ILE A 164 0.98 -16.94 -40.48
N VAL A 165 1.36 -16.62 -41.71
CA VAL A 165 2.76 -16.48 -42.13
C VAL A 165 3.22 -15.02 -42.10
N ASP A 166 2.33 -14.09 -42.45
CA ASP A 166 2.66 -12.67 -42.53
C ASP A 166 1.45 -11.79 -42.22
N ALA A 167 1.70 -10.61 -41.65
CA ALA A 167 0.71 -9.64 -41.23
C ALA A 167 1.13 -8.23 -41.64
N VAL A 168 0.45 -7.66 -42.64
CA VAL A 168 0.70 -6.29 -43.08
C VAL A 168 -0.42 -5.40 -42.55
N VAL A 169 -0.09 -4.50 -41.63
CA VAL A 169 -1.06 -3.59 -40.99
C VAL A 169 -0.73 -2.15 -41.33
N ARG A 170 -1.75 -1.36 -41.69
CA ARG A 170 -1.65 0.08 -41.92
C ARG A 170 -2.61 0.82 -41.00
N SER A 171 -2.14 1.87 -40.34
CA SER A 171 -3.03 2.77 -39.59
C SER A 171 -3.87 3.58 -40.58
N ALA A 172 -5.13 3.85 -40.22
CA ALA A 172 -6.01 4.67 -41.07
C ALA A 172 -5.50 6.11 -41.27
N TYR A 173 -4.59 6.58 -40.40
CA TYR A 173 -4.07 7.94 -40.40
C TYR A 173 -2.85 8.17 -41.31
N SER A 174 -2.32 7.17 -42.01
CA SER A 174 -1.14 7.37 -42.88
C SER A 174 -1.42 8.09 -44.21
N ALA A 175 -2.68 8.49 -44.47
CA ALA A 175 -3.10 9.11 -45.74
C ALA A 175 -3.27 10.64 -45.69
N PHE A 176 -3.04 11.29 -44.54
CA PHE A 176 -3.09 12.75 -44.43
C PHE A 176 -1.71 13.28 -43.98
N PRO A 177 -0.90 13.86 -44.90
CA PRO A 177 0.35 14.53 -44.57
C PRO A 177 0.14 15.83 -43.77
#